data_AF-A0A933H2Y0-F1
#
_entry.id   AF-A0A933H2Y0-F1
#
_cell.length_a   1.000
_cell.length_b   1.000
_cell.length_c   1.000
_cell.angle_alpha   90.00
_cell.angle_beta   90.00
_cell.angle_gamma   90.00
#
_symmetry.space_group_name_H-M   'P 1'
#
loop_
_entity.id
_entity.type
_entity.pdbx_description
1 polymer ?
#
loop_
_entity_poly.entity_id
_entity_poly.type
_entity_poly.pdbx_seq_one_letter_code
_entity_poly.pdbx_strand_id
1 'polypeptide(L)'
;MRRALLFSLLVLLPSFLPALPALRAQELTPEEFRAKRKELEAAWAKAKTQEEKLRILEEFKKLELTPAELAKLETDAQNTPKTPGPEDIVAAAKKLVDERGENYGVDDPWWNVDPRHALPAGKRIGGLKGRWKCNLFGGNVLAQAGFEPPYYGNKGKGEYPNANQWFKWSDKYASKYGNKSHFNLVGELDVESLEGDARRKAIAELLKQAKPGDFIVVDHLGSAVSDGGHVRVVVENKIGEGEGTVACAQASYTSALVKNETVDSFTGEEKVWILRPNVARKP
;
A
#
# COMPACT_ATOMS: atom_id res chain seq x y z
N MET A 1 20.36 -43.86 53.46
CA MET A 1 19.51 -44.21 54.63
C MET A 1 19.10 -42.93 55.34
N ARG A 2 17.82 -42.84 55.76
CA ARG A 2 17.13 -41.75 56.50
C ARG A 2 16.72 -40.54 55.63
N ARG A 3 15.58 -39.86 55.81
CA ARG A 3 14.17 -40.11 56.22
C ARG A 3 13.54 -38.70 56.20
N ALA A 4 12.37 -38.56 55.58
CA ALA A 4 11.26 -37.61 55.84
C ALA A 4 11.53 -36.11 56.15
N LEU A 5 10.83 -35.22 55.42
CA LEU A 5 9.72 -34.43 55.98
C LEU A 5 8.95 -33.67 54.89
N LEU A 6 7.68 -34.06 54.73
CA LEU A 6 6.61 -33.25 54.15
C LEU A 6 6.41 -31.98 54.98
N PHE A 7 6.22 -30.84 54.32
CA PHE A 7 5.40 -29.75 54.86
C PHE A 7 4.52 -29.20 53.74
N SER A 8 3.22 -29.53 53.83
CA SER A 8 2.14 -28.89 53.10
C SER A 8 1.98 -27.46 53.61
N LEU A 9 2.04 -26.48 52.71
CA LEU A 9 1.50 -25.14 52.95
C LEU A 9 0.38 -24.89 51.95
N LEU A 10 -0.83 -25.28 52.35
CA LEU A 10 -2.07 -24.99 51.63
C LEU A 10 -2.47 -23.55 52.00
N VAL A 11 -2.16 -22.59 51.13
CA VAL A 11 -2.65 -21.21 51.27
C VAL A 11 -4.04 -21.15 50.63
N LEU A 12 -5.07 -21.14 51.47
CA LEU A 12 -6.45 -20.82 51.09
C LEU A 12 -6.55 -19.31 50.81
N LEU A 13 -6.51 -18.93 49.54
CA LEU A 13 -6.93 -17.60 49.10
C LEU A 13 -8.47 -17.60 48.94
N PRO A 14 -9.20 -16.67 49.58
CA PRO A 14 -10.62 -16.50 49.34
C PRO A 14 -10.83 -15.87 47.95
N SER A 15 -11.47 -16.63 47.06
CA SER A 15 -11.89 -16.21 45.72
C SER A 15 -12.98 -15.13 45.79
N PHE A 16 -12.60 -13.88 46.07
CA PHE A 16 -13.46 -12.71 45.85
C PHE A 16 -13.07 -12.06 44.53
N LEU A 17 -13.44 -12.71 43.42
CA LEU A 17 -13.69 -11.99 42.18
C LEU A 17 -15.12 -11.45 42.27
N PRO A 18 -15.34 -10.12 42.28
CA PRO A 18 -16.69 -9.61 42.08
C PRO A 18 -17.19 -10.13 40.73
N ALA A 19 -18.36 -10.77 40.74
CA ALA A 19 -19.06 -11.12 39.51
C ALA A 19 -19.24 -9.82 38.72
N LEU A 20 -18.43 -9.64 37.67
CA LEU A 20 -18.68 -8.63 36.66
C LEU A 20 -20.13 -8.87 36.19
N PRO A 21 -21.02 -7.88 36.28
CA PRO A 21 -22.35 -8.05 35.71
C PRO A 21 -22.14 -8.42 34.25
N ALA A 22 -22.59 -9.62 33.87
CA ALA A 22 -22.70 -9.98 32.48
C ALA A 22 -23.47 -8.84 31.82
N LEU A 23 -22.80 -8.10 30.92
CA LEU A 23 -23.45 -7.14 30.05
C LEU A 23 -24.54 -7.91 29.31
N ARG A 24 -25.77 -7.87 29.84
CA ARG A 24 -26.93 -8.42 29.16
C ARG A 24 -27.01 -7.67 27.84
N ALA A 25 -26.83 -8.39 26.74
CA ALA A 25 -27.25 -7.91 25.44
C ALA A 25 -28.69 -7.41 25.61
N GLN A 26 -28.93 -6.16 25.26
CA GLN A 26 -30.25 -5.56 25.37
C GLN A 26 -31.18 -6.40 24.49
N GLU A 27 -32.15 -7.10 25.10
CA GLU A 27 -33.10 -7.93 24.36
C GLU A 27 -33.94 -7.02 23.48
N LEU A 28 -33.68 -7.05 22.17
CA LEU A 28 -34.47 -6.31 21.20
C LEU A 28 -35.87 -6.88 21.15
N THR A 29 -36.88 -6.02 21.07
CA THR A 29 -38.24 -6.47 20.72
C THR A 29 -38.25 -7.11 19.32
N PRO A 30 -39.23 -7.98 19.00
CA PRO A 30 -39.34 -8.57 17.67
C PRO A 30 -39.45 -7.53 16.53
N GLU A 31 -39.94 -6.32 16.82
CA GLU A 31 -40.01 -5.22 15.85
C GLU A 31 -38.64 -4.57 15.65
N GLU A 32 -37.92 -4.28 16.73
CA GLU A 32 -36.56 -3.73 16.68
C GLU A 32 -35.59 -4.71 16.01
N PHE A 33 -35.71 -6.02 16.29
CA PHE A 33 -34.94 -7.06 15.62
C PHE A 33 -35.16 -7.04 14.10
N ARG A 34 -36.42 -7.00 13.66
CA ARG A 34 -36.76 -6.96 12.23
C ARG A 34 -36.25 -5.69 11.55
N ALA A 35 -36.39 -4.55 12.22
CA ALA A 35 -35.88 -3.27 11.73
C ALA A 35 -34.35 -3.30 11.59
N LYS A 36 -33.65 -3.77 12.63
CA LYS A 36 -32.18 -3.83 12.62
C LYS A 36 -31.64 -4.82 11.60
N ARG A 37 -32.27 -6.00 11.47
CA ARG A 37 -31.91 -6.98 10.43
C ARG A 37 -32.05 -6.36 9.03
N LYS A 38 -33.17 -5.69 8.74
CA LYS A 38 -33.39 -5.04 7.45
C LYS A 38 -32.38 -3.93 7.16
N GLU A 39 -32.00 -3.15 8.18
CA GLU A 39 -30.94 -2.14 8.08
C GLU A 39 -29.59 -2.78 7.72
N LEU A 40 -29.21 -3.85 8.42
CA LEU A 40 -27.95 -4.56 8.16
C LEU A 40 -27.95 -5.26 6.79
N GLU A 41 -29.06 -5.85 6.36
CA GLU A 41 -29.21 -6.44 5.02
C GLU A 41 -29.05 -5.38 3.92
N ALA A 42 -29.64 -4.19 4.12
CA ALA A 42 -29.49 -3.07 3.19
C ALA A 42 -28.05 -2.52 3.18
N ALA A 43 -27.38 -2.48 4.33
CA ALA A 43 -25.96 -2.10 4.43
C ALA A 43 -25.07 -3.15 3.73
N TRP A 44 -25.33 -4.44 3.95
CA TRP A 44 -24.62 -5.56 3.35
C TRP A 44 -24.70 -5.54 1.82
N ALA A 45 -25.90 -5.29 1.27
CA ALA A 45 -26.10 -5.19 -0.16
C ALA A 45 -25.38 -3.98 -0.80
N LYS A 46 -25.07 -2.94 -0.02
CA LYS A 46 -24.34 -1.75 -0.47
C LYS A 46 -22.83 -1.85 -0.25
N ALA A 47 -22.38 -2.73 0.64
CA ALA A 47 -20.98 -2.93 0.94
C ALA A 47 -20.24 -3.46 -0.29
N LYS A 48 -19.14 -2.79 -0.64
CA LYS A 48 -18.35 -3.09 -1.84
C LYS A 48 -17.03 -3.75 -1.51
N THR A 49 -16.60 -3.67 -0.25
CA THR A 49 -15.31 -4.22 0.19
C THR A 49 -15.50 -5.32 1.23
N GLN A 50 -14.48 -6.16 1.34
CA GLN A 50 -14.41 -7.20 2.37
C GLN A 50 -14.47 -6.59 3.78
N GLU A 51 -13.74 -5.50 4.03
CA GLU A 51 -13.69 -4.85 5.35
C GLU A 51 -15.06 -4.31 5.77
N GLU A 52 -15.80 -3.70 4.84
CA GLU A 52 -17.17 -3.22 5.09
C GLU A 52 -18.08 -4.39 5.46
N LYS A 53 -18.02 -5.50 4.71
CA LYS A 53 -18.84 -6.69 5.00
C LYS A 53 -18.44 -7.35 6.31
N LEU A 54 -17.15 -7.47 6.63
CA LEU A 54 -16.71 -8.02 7.92
C LEU A 54 -17.19 -7.17 9.10
N ARG A 55 -17.17 -5.85 8.99
CA ARG A 55 -17.74 -4.97 10.03
C ARG A 55 -19.25 -5.16 10.20
N ILE A 56 -19.99 -5.28 9.10
CA ILE A 56 -21.44 -5.53 9.14
C ILE A 56 -21.73 -6.94 9.68
N LEU A 57 -20.89 -7.93 9.38
CA LEU A 57 -20.97 -9.29 9.90
C LEU A 57 -20.87 -9.30 11.43
N GLU A 58 -19.97 -8.51 12.02
CA GLU A 58 -19.87 -8.39 13.49
C GLU A 58 -21.15 -7.83 14.12
N GLU A 59 -21.90 -6.98 13.41
CA GLU A 59 -23.24 -6.55 13.85
C GLU A 59 -24.28 -7.66 13.67
N PHE A 60 -24.21 -8.42 12.58
CA PHE A 60 -25.08 -9.59 12.39
C PHE A 60 -24.87 -10.67 13.45
N LYS A 61 -23.63 -10.88 13.93
CA LYS A 61 -23.32 -11.83 15.02
C LYS A 61 -23.94 -11.45 16.37
N LYS A 62 -24.33 -10.19 16.54
CA LYS A 62 -25.08 -9.72 17.73
C LYS A 62 -26.58 -10.01 17.62
N LEU A 63 -27.06 -10.34 16.42
CA LEU A 63 -28.42 -10.83 16.21
C LEU A 63 -28.43 -12.35 16.37
N GLU A 64 -29.51 -12.91 16.93
CA GLU A 64 -29.72 -14.36 17.05
C GLU A 64 -30.03 -15.01 15.69
N LEU A 65 -29.14 -14.85 14.71
CA LEU A 65 -29.21 -15.53 13.42
C LEU A 65 -28.91 -17.01 13.56
N THR A 66 -29.42 -17.81 12.62
CA THR A 66 -29.06 -19.22 12.58
C THR A 66 -27.58 -19.39 12.18
N PRO A 67 -26.90 -20.46 12.65
CA PRO A 67 -25.52 -20.74 12.25
C PRO A 67 -25.33 -20.83 10.72
N ALA A 68 -26.34 -21.31 10.00
CA ALA A 68 -26.30 -21.42 8.53
C ALA A 68 -26.34 -20.04 7.84
N GLU A 69 -27.13 -19.09 8.37
CA GLU A 69 -27.16 -17.71 7.86
C GLU A 69 -25.81 -17.01 8.10
N LEU A 70 -25.23 -17.16 9.30
CA LEU A 70 -23.93 -16.60 9.63
C LEU A 70 -22.81 -17.17 8.74
N ALA A 71 -22.77 -18.49 8.54
CA ALA A 71 -21.78 -19.13 7.66
C ALA A 71 -21.87 -18.64 6.21
N LYS A 72 -23.08 -18.39 5.71
CA LYS A 72 -23.29 -17.81 4.37
C LYS A 72 -22.74 -16.38 4.29
N LEU A 73 -23.01 -15.54 5.29
CA LEU A 73 -22.49 -14.17 5.36
C LEU A 73 -20.96 -14.17 5.49
N GLU A 74 -20.38 -15.06 6.29
CA GLU A 74 -18.93 -15.25 6.40
C GLU A 74 -18.30 -15.62 5.07
N THR A 75 -18.87 -16.59 4.36
CA THR A 75 -18.39 -17.02 3.04
C THR A 75 -18.47 -15.88 2.03
N ASP A 76 -19.58 -15.12 2.03
CA ASP A 76 -19.74 -13.97 1.12
C ASP A 76 -18.80 -12.81 1.45
N ALA A 77 -18.53 -12.52 2.73
CA ALA A 77 -17.51 -11.56 3.14
C ALA A 77 -16.10 -12.02 2.71
N GLN A 78 -15.78 -13.31 2.88
CA GLN A 78 -14.49 -13.88 2.46
C GLN A 78 -14.30 -13.85 0.94
N ASN A 79 -15.36 -14.05 0.16
CA ASN A 79 -15.33 -13.99 -1.30
C ASN A 79 -15.40 -12.57 -1.87
N THR A 80 -15.70 -11.57 -1.04
CA THR A 80 -15.70 -10.18 -1.48
C THR A 80 -14.25 -9.73 -1.65
N PRO A 81 -13.90 -9.07 -2.78
CA PRO A 81 -12.52 -8.61 -2.99
C PRO A 81 -12.04 -7.74 -1.84
N LYS A 82 -10.87 -8.10 -1.29
CA LYS A 82 -10.14 -7.27 -0.32
C LYS A 82 -9.79 -5.94 -0.98
N THR A 83 -9.97 -4.83 -0.26
CA THR A 83 -9.41 -3.56 -0.72
C THR A 83 -7.89 -3.65 -0.62
N PRO A 84 -7.14 -3.38 -1.69
CA PRO A 84 -5.68 -3.44 -1.61
C PRO A 84 -5.16 -2.39 -0.63
N GLY A 85 -4.18 -2.79 0.17
CA GLY A 85 -3.52 -1.96 1.19
C GLY A 85 -2.04 -1.68 0.89
N PRO A 86 -1.38 -0.85 1.70
CA PRO A 86 0.05 -0.58 1.57
C PRO A 86 0.93 -1.83 1.62
N GLU A 87 0.54 -2.84 2.40
CA GLU A 87 1.22 -4.13 2.49
C GLU A 87 1.19 -4.90 1.16
N ASP A 88 0.12 -4.75 0.38
CA ASP A 88 -0.01 -5.39 -0.93
C ASP A 88 0.95 -4.74 -1.96
N ILE A 89 1.20 -3.43 -1.84
CA ILE A 89 2.22 -2.70 -2.62
C ILE A 89 3.63 -3.21 -2.27
N VAL A 90 3.94 -3.31 -0.98
CA VAL A 90 5.25 -3.80 -0.52
C VAL A 90 5.48 -5.24 -0.99
N ALA A 91 4.48 -6.11 -0.85
CA ALA A 91 4.56 -7.49 -1.30
C ALA A 91 4.73 -7.58 -2.82
N ALA A 92 3.98 -6.79 -3.59
CA ALA A 92 4.11 -6.73 -5.05
C ALA A 92 5.51 -6.26 -5.48
N ALA A 93 6.05 -5.24 -4.82
CA ALA A 93 7.39 -4.71 -5.12
C ALA A 93 8.49 -5.74 -4.84
N LYS A 94 8.46 -6.40 -3.69
CA LYS A 94 9.41 -7.48 -3.36
C LYS A 94 9.31 -8.63 -4.36
N LYS A 95 8.09 -9.09 -4.64
CA LYS A 95 7.86 -10.17 -5.61
C LYS A 95 8.39 -9.84 -7.01
N LEU A 96 8.21 -8.61 -7.48
CA LEU A 96 8.74 -8.18 -8.78
C LEU A 96 10.27 -8.10 -8.79
N VAL A 97 10.90 -7.67 -7.69
CA VAL A 97 12.35 -7.73 -7.53
C VAL A 97 12.84 -9.18 -7.60
N ASP A 98 12.23 -10.07 -6.82
CA ASP A 98 12.68 -11.46 -6.68
C ASP A 98 12.46 -12.29 -7.95
N GLU A 99 11.27 -12.19 -8.57
CA GLU A 99 10.89 -13.06 -9.68
C GLU A 99 11.20 -12.46 -11.06
N ARG A 100 11.34 -11.13 -11.15
CA ARG A 100 11.39 -10.40 -12.43
C ARG A 100 12.42 -9.26 -12.42
N GLY A 101 13.32 -9.18 -11.43
CA GLY A 101 14.25 -8.07 -11.27
C GLY A 101 15.08 -7.77 -12.52
N GLU A 102 15.54 -8.82 -13.21
CA GLU A 102 16.26 -8.75 -14.49
C GLU A 102 15.49 -7.94 -15.57
N ASN A 103 14.15 -8.02 -15.61
CA ASN A 103 13.35 -7.34 -16.62
C ASN A 103 13.23 -5.82 -16.42
N TYR A 104 13.86 -5.28 -15.39
CA TYR A 104 13.88 -3.86 -15.07
C TYR A 104 15.28 -3.24 -15.15
N GLY A 105 16.29 -4.02 -15.53
CA GLY A 105 17.60 -3.50 -15.96
C GLY A 105 17.52 -2.80 -17.31
N VAL A 106 18.46 -1.90 -17.61
CA VAL A 106 18.50 -1.12 -18.85
C VAL A 106 18.60 -2.01 -20.07
N ASP A 107 19.50 -3.00 -20.06
CA ASP A 107 19.81 -3.84 -21.23
C ASP A 107 18.75 -4.92 -21.52
N ASP A 108 17.92 -5.23 -20.53
CA ASP A 108 16.93 -6.29 -20.61
C ASP A 108 15.58 -5.83 -21.18
N PRO A 109 14.81 -6.75 -21.78
CA PRO A 109 13.46 -6.44 -22.23
C PRO A 109 12.53 -6.30 -21.02
N TRP A 110 11.67 -5.28 -21.05
CA TRP A 110 10.67 -5.09 -20.01
C TRP A 110 9.63 -6.22 -20.00
N TRP A 111 9.18 -6.65 -18.83
CA TRP A 111 8.07 -7.59 -18.67
C TRP A 111 6.83 -6.85 -18.15
N ASN A 112 5.75 -6.83 -18.92
CA ASN A 112 4.52 -6.17 -18.49
C ASN A 112 3.60 -7.13 -17.72
N VAL A 113 3.17 -6.76 -16.51
CA VAL A 113 2.17 -7.53 -15.74
C VAL A 113 0.75 -6.99 -15.92
N ASP A 114 0.62 -5.78 -16.46
CA ASP A 114 -0.63 -5.06 -16.49
C ASP A 114 -1.39 -5.24 -17.82
N PRO A 115 -2.55 -5.93 -17.84
CA PRO A 115 -3.35 -6.11 -19.05
C PRO A 115 -4.02 -4.81 -19.55
N ARG A 116 -4.06 -3.74 -18.74
CA ARG A 116 -4.56 -2.41 -19.14
C ARG A 116 -3.46 -1.51 -19.67
N HIS A 117 -2.21 -1.91 -19.65
CA HIS A 117 -1.16 -1.17 -20.33
C HIS A 117 -1.39 -1.23 -21.86
N ALA A 118 -0.89 -0.23 -22.60
CA ALA A 118 -0.95 -0.20 -24.05
C ALA A 118 -0.18 -1.37 -24.71
N LEU A 119 0.80 -1.92 -23.99
CA LEU A 119 1.63 -3.05 -24.42
C LEU A 119 1.12 -4.38 -23.86
N PRO A 120 1.29 -5.52 -24.55
CA PRO A 120 0.76 -6.80 -24.11
C PRO A 120 1.30 -7.25 -22.74
N ALA A 121 0.40 -7.68 -21.84
CA ALA A 121 0.78 -8.32 -20.58
C ALA A 121 1.31 -9.74 -20.78
N GLY A 122 2.13 -10.21 -19.84
CA GLY A 122 2.70 -11.56 -19.86
C GLY A 122 3.73 -11.77 -20.97
N LYS A 123 4.33 -10.70 -21.50
CA LYS A 123 5.31 -10.75 -22.58
C LYS A 123 6.52 -9.87 -22.28
N ARG A 124 7.68 -10.32 -22.78
CA ARG A 124 8.91 -9.53 -22.85
C ARG A 124 8.81 -8.55 -24.02
N ILE A 125 8.94 -7.25 -23.74
CA ILE A 125 8.85 -6.17 -24.72
C ILE A 125 10.26 -5.76 -25.14
N GLY A 126 10.72 -6.34 -26.26
CA GLY A 126 12.07 -6.11 -26.78
C GLY A 126 12.38 -4.66 -27.18
N GLY A 127 11.37 -3.89 -27.58
CA GLY A 127 11.53 -2.49 -27.98
C GLY A 127 11.96 -1.54 -26.84
N LEU A 128 11.98 -2.03 -25.59
CA LEU A 128 12.39 -1.27 -24.40
C LEU A 128 13.77 -1.69 -23.86
N LYS A 129 14.53 -2.50 -24.60
CA LYS A 129 15.96 -2.71 -24.32
C LYS A 129 16.74 -1.41 -24.51
N GLY A 130 17.76 -1.19 -23.68
CA GLY A 130 18.56 0.04 -23.66
C GLY A 130 17.81 1.26 -23.11
N ARG A 131 16.68 1.05 -22.41
CA ARG A 131 15.87 2.12 -21.81
C ARG A 131 15.77 1.94 -20.30
N TRP A 132 15.75 3.06 -19.58
CA TRP A 132 15.39 3.10 -18.16
C TRP A 132 13.92 2.70 -17.96
N LYS A 133 13.63 1.99 -16.85
CA LYS A 133 12.34 1.32 -16.62
C LYS A 133 11.74 1.59 -15.24
N CYS A 134 12.12 2.69 -14.60
CA CYS A 134 11.68 3.01 -13.23
C CYS A 134 10.17 3.24 -13.13
N ASN A 135 9.58 4.01 -14.04
CA ASN A 135 8.14 4.18 -14.13
C ASN A 135 7.42 2.87 -14.50
N LEU A 136 8.03 2.04 -15.34
CA LEU A 136 7.48 0.74 -15.72
C LEU A 136 7.48 -0.26 -14.56
N PHE A 137 8.53 -0.21 -13.72
CA PHE A 137 8.58 -0.95 -12.46
C PHE A 137 7.47 -0.48 -11.52
N GLY A 138 7.41 0.83 -11.23
CA GLY A 138 6.39 1.39 -10.35
C GLY A 138 4.95 1.09 -10.82
N GLY A 139 4.68 1.22 -12.12
CA GLY A 139 3.36 0.93 -12.70
C GLY A 139 2.97 -0.54 -12.55
N ASN A 140 3.91 -1.46 -12.78
CA ASN A 140 3.69 -2.88 -12.54
C ASN A 140 3.48 -3.20 -11.05
N VAL A 141 4.19 -2.52 -10.14
CA VAL A 141 3.95 -2.65 -8.70
C VAL A 141 2.51 -2.28 -8.36
N LEU A 142 2.03 -1.12 -8.82
CA LEU A 142 0.64 -0.69 -8.59
C LEU A 142 -0.36 -1.70 -9.17
N ALA A 143 -0.18 -2.09 -10.44
CA ALA A 143 -1.06 -3.03 -11.12
C ALA A 143 -1.12 -4.38 -10.39
N GLN A 144 0.03 -4.92 -9.96
CA GLN A 144 0.12 -6.20 -9.26
C GLN A 144 -0.41 -6.13 -7.82
N ALA A 145 -0.29 -4.97 -7.16
CA ALA A 145 -0.86 -4.71 -5.85
C ALA A 145 -2.38 -4.44 -5.89
N GLY A 146 -2.98 -4.39 -7.07
CA GLY A 146 -4.41 -4.10 -7.24
C GLY A 146 -4.76 -2.62 -7.16
N PHE A 147 -3.80 -1.71 -7.27
CA PHE A 147 -4.05 -0.27 -7.42
C PHE A 147 -4.11 0.14 -8.89
N GLU A 148 -4.81 1.23 -9.19
CA GLU A 148 -4.85 1.80 -10.54
C GLU A 148 -3.58 2.63 -10.79
N PRO A 149 -2.69 2.24 -11.73
CA PRO A 149 -1.55 3.06 -12.11
C PRO A 149 -1.97 4.37 -12.80
N PRO A 150 -1.12 5.42 -12.80
CA PRO A 150 -1.32 6.57 -13.68
C PRO A 150 -1.02 6.19 -15.13
N TYR A 151 -1.80 6.72 -16.08
CA TYR A 151 -1.58 6.51 -17.52
C TYR A 151 -1.68 7.82 -18.32
N TYR A 152 -0.93 7.91 -19.42
CA TYR A 152 -1.27 8.83 -20.51
C TYR A 152 -2.53 8.32 -21.24
N GLY A 153 -3.59 9.13 -21.23
CA GLY A 153 -4.86 8.85 -21.92
C GLY A 153 -5.87 8.02 -21.10
N ASN A 154 -7.15 8.09 -21.49
CA ASN A 154 -8.29 7.62 -20.68
C ASN A 154 -9.24 6.65 -21.45
N LYS A 155 -8.72 5.85 -22.38
CA LYS A 155 -9.51 4.98 -23.28
C LYS A 155 -9.33 3.48 -23.02
N GLY A 156 -9.29 3.07 -21.76
CA GLY A 156 -9.26 1.66 -21.35
C GLY A 156 -7.92 0.94 -21.50
N LYS A 157 -6.94 1.54 -22.18
CA LYS A 157 -5.51 1.22 -22.11
C LYS A 157 -4.66 2.48 -22.15
N GLY A 158 -3.47 2.46 -21.54
CA GLY A 158 -2.55 3.59 -21.58
C GLY A 158 -1.10 3.23 -21.31
N GLU A 159 -0.21 4.19 -21.52
CA GLU A 159 1.21 4.08 -21.20
C GLU A 159 1.49 4.73 -19.85
N TYR A 160 2.39 4.14 -19.06
CA TYR A 160 2.79 4.75 -17.80
C TYR A 160 3.56 6.07 -18.05
N PRO A 161 3.22 7.17 -17.36
CA PRO A 161 3.93 8.43 -17.48
C PRO A 161 5.40 8.32 -17.07
N ASN A 162 6.22 9.24 -17.56
CA ASN A 162 7.56 9.45 -17.02
C ASN A 162 7.49 9.68 -15.51
N ALA A 163 8.49 9.19 -14.78
CA ALA A 163 8.47 9.17 -13.32
C ALA A 163 8.20 10.56 -12.73
N ASN A 164 8.95 11.57 -13.16
CA ASN A 164 8.79 12.96 -12.73
C ASN A 164 7.43 13.59 -13.04
N GLN A 165 6.52 12.91 -13.73
CA GLN A 165 5.17 13.40 -14.00
C GLN A 165 4.09 12.77 -13.11
N TRP A 166 4.42 11.76 -12.32
CA TRP A 166 3.43 11.04 -11.50
C TRP A 166 2.70 11.94 -10.50
N PHE A 167 3.36 13.01 -10.03
CA PHE A 167 2.74 14.02 -9.16
C PHE A 167 1.48 14.63 -9.79
N LYS A 168 1.36 14.67 -11.14
CA LYS A 168 0.18 15.18 -11.85
C LYS A 168 -1.08 14.34 -11.67
N TRP A 169 -0.98 13.17 -11.03
CA TRP A 169 -2.13 12.33 -10.63
C TRP A 169 -2.34 12.34 -9.11
N SER A 170 -1.72 13.25 -8.37
CA SER A 170 -2.06 13.46 -6.97
C SER A 170 -3.35 14.26 -6.79
N ASP A 171 -4.02 14.09 -5.66
CA ASP A 171 -5.14 14.92 -5.19
C ASP A 171 -4.89 16.43 -5.34
N LYS A 172 -3.67 16.91 -5.10
CA LYS A 172 -3.28 18.32 -5.26
C LYS A 172 -3.25 18.79 -6.72
N TYR A 173 -2.75 17.97 -7.64
CA TYR A 173 -2.45 18.42 -9.01
C TYR A 173 -3.38 17.86 -10.08
N ALA A 174 -4.07 16.76 -9.83
CA ALA A 174 -4.84 16.03 -10.84
C ALA A 174 -5.85 16.93 -11.58
N SER A 175 -6.64 17.71 -10.85
CA SER A 175 -7.63 18.60 -11.46
C SER A 175 -7.00 19.64 -12.39
N LYS A 176 -5.82 20.18 -12.04
CA LYS A 176 -5.12 21.19 -12.86
C LYS A 176 -4.66 20.61 -14.21
N TYR A 177 -4.34 19.32 -14.25
CA TYR A 177 -3.88 18.63 -15.45
C TYR A 177 -4.97 17.82 -16.16
N GLY A 178 -6.24 17.95 -15.74
CA GLY A 178 -7.35 17.19 -16.32
C GLY A 178 -7.30 15.69 -16.03
N ASN A 179 -6.56 15.28 -15.00
CA ASN A 179 -6.39 13.91 -14.58
C ASN A 179 -7.38 13.52 -13.46
N LYS A 180 -7.60 12.22 -13.31
CA LYS A 180 -8.18 11.67 -12.07
C LYS A 180 -7.08 11.52 -11.03
N SER A 181 -7.39 11.73 -9.75
CA SER A 181 -6.44 11.43 -8.68
C SER A 181 -6.28 9.91 -8.53
N HIS A 182 -5.03 9.45 -8.46
CA HIS A 182 -4.62 8.08 -8.11
C HIS A 182 -3.73 8.04 -6.87
N PHE A 183 -3.30 9.21 -6.40
CA PHE A 183 -2.44 9.36 -5.23
C PHE A 183 -2.95 10.46 -4.32
N ASN A 184 -2.71 10.30 -3.02
CA ASN A 184 -2.63 11.41 -2.09
C ASN A 184 -1.19 11.93 -2.11
N LEU A 185 -0.98 13.23 -2.25
CA LEU A 185 0.35 13.83 -2.05
C LEU A 185 0.63 13.91 -0.55
N VAL A 186 1.56 13.08 -0.07
CA VAL A 186 1.96 13.06 1.34
C VAL A 186 2.89 14.23 1.65
N GLY A 187 3.83 14.51 0.75
CA GLY A 187 4.74 15.63 0.89
C GLY A 187 5.48 15.91 -0.42
N GLU A 188 6.02 17.11 -0.54
CA GLU A 188 6.86 17.51 -1.66
C GLU A 188 7.95 18.49 -1.21
N LEU A 189 9.06 18.51 -1.94
CA LEU A 189 10.18 19.39 -1.66
C LEU A 189 10.85 19.84 -2.96
N ASP A 190 11.11 21.13 -3.06
CA ASP A 190 11.98 21.72 -4.08
C ASP A 190 13.42 21.74 -3.52
N VAL A 191 14.18 20.70 -3.87
CA VAL A 191 15.52 20.44 -3.32
C VAL A 191 16.55 21.41 -3.90
N GLU A 192 16.42 21.72 -5.19
CA GLU A 192 17.31 22.66 -5.90
C GLU A 192 17.32 24.05 -5.25
N SER A 193 16.18 24.48 -4.69
CA SER A 193 16.06 25.78 -4.03
C SER A 193 16.75 25.89 -2.65
N LEU A 194 17.28 24.78 -2.12
CA LEU A 194 17.89 24.70 -0.79
C LEU A 194 19.38 24.39 -0.87
N GLU A 195 20.16 24.80 0.12
CA GLU A 195 21.61 24.56 0.15
C GLU A 195 22.09 23.97 1.48
N GLY A 196 23.23 23.27 1.43
CA GLY A 196 23.95 22.77 2.61
C GLY A 196 23.08 22.01 3.62
N ASP A 197 23.21 22.38 4.91
CA ASP A 197 22.50 21.72 6.00
C ASP A 197 20.98 21.91 5.95
N ALA A 198 20.50 23.04 5.41
CA ALA A 198 19.07 23.29 5.26
C ALA A 198 18.45 22.29 4.28
N ARG A 199 19.14 22.00 3.17
CA ARG A 199 18.75 20.96 2.20
C ARG A 199 18.64 19.59 2.88
N ARG A 200 19.69 19.16 3.59
CA ARG A 200 19.72 17.85 4.28
C ARG A 200 18.59 17.72 5.31
N LYS A 201 18.36 18.76 6.12
CA LYS A 201 17.28 18.78 7.13
C LYS A 201 15.90 18.69 6.48
N ALA A 202 15.65 19.48 5.44
CA ALA A 202 14.36 19.46 4.74
C ALA A 202 14.07 18.11 4.08
N ILE A 203 15.08 17.49 3.45
CA ILE A 203 14.96 16.13 2.90
C ILE A 203 14.65 15.13 4.02
N ALA A 204 15.37 15.19 5.15
CA ALA A 204 15.13 14.27 6.27
C ALA A 204 13.70 14.40 6.82
N GLU A 205 13.21 15.63 7.02
CA GLU A 205 11.83 15.88 7.48
C GLU A 205 10.77 15.44 6.46
N LEU A 206 11.05 15.56 5.16
CA LEU A 206 10.18 15.01 4.13
C LEU A 206 10.16 13.48 4.22
N LEU A 207 11.33 12.82 4.22
CA LEU A 207 11.44 11.36 4.21
C LEU A 207 10.84 10.71 5.45
N LYS A 208 10.82 11.37 6.62
CA LYS A 208 10.11 10.87 7.82
C LYS A 208 8.61 10.65 7.60
N GLN A 209 8.00 11.32 6.61
CA GLN A 209 6.57 11.21 6.32
C GLN A 209 6.23 9.98 5.47
N ALA A 210 7.22 9.42 4.78
CA ALA A 210 7.05 8.24 3.95
C ALA A 210 6.72 7.01 4.80
N LYS A 211 5.84 6.16 4.30
CA LYS A 211 5.47 4.87 4.92
C LYS A 211 5.68 3.73 3.92
N PRO A 212 5.87 2.49 4.38
CA PRO A 212 5.83 1.32 3.50
C PRO A 212 4.58 1.35 2.59
N GLY A 213 4.78 1.15 1.28
CA GLY A 213 3.76 1.26 0.24
C GLY A 213 3.66 2.64 -0.42
N ASP A 214 4.30 3.68 0.13
CA ASP A 214 4.40 4.97 -0.55
C ASP A 214 5.42 4.91 -1.70
N PHE A 215 5.25 5.83 -2.64
CA PHE A 215 6.15 6.02 -3.77
C PHE A 215 6.92 7.32 -3.54
N ILE A 216 8.25 7.25 -3.49
CA ILE A 216 9.10 8.43 -3.56
C ILE A 216 9.46 8.64 -5.03
N VAL A 217 8.96 9.72 -5.60
CA VAL A 217 9.21 10.13 -6.96
C VAL A 217 10.15 11.31 -6.93
N VAL A 218 11.17 11.28 -7.78
CA VAL A 218 12.15 12.37 -7.87
C VAL A 218 12.25 12.88 -9.29
N ASP A 219 12.62 14.14 -9.41
CA ASP A 219 13.18 14.71 -10.62
C ASP A 219 14.69 14.89 -10.42
N HIS A 220 15.51 14.52 -11.41
CA HIS A 220 16.97 14.56 -11.28
C HIS A 220 17.59 15.38 -12.40
N LEU A 221 18.74 15.98 -12.13
CA LEU A 221 19.58 16.63 -13.14
C LEU A 221 20.20 15.57 -14.06
N GLY A 222 19.74 15.47 -15.30
CA GLY A 222 20.23 14.48 -16.27
C GLY A 222 20.46 15.06 -17.66
N SER A 223 21.40 14.47 -18.41
CA SER A 223 21.42 14.65 -19.87
C SER A 223 20.17 14.01 -20.48
N ALA A 224 19.67 14.56 -21.59
CA ALA A 224 18.35 14.28 -22.19
C ALA A 224 17.92 12.80 -22.36
N VAL A 225 18.83 11.83 -22.25
CA VAL A 225 18.54 10.37 -22.33
C VAL A 225 18.27 9.73 -20.96
N SER A 226 18.71 10.37 -19.88
CA SER A 226 18.36 9.99 -18.50
C SER A 226 17.27 10.91 -17.92
N ASP A 227 16.90 11.97 -18.62
CA ASP A 227 15.93 12.97 -18.19
C ASP A 227 14.50 12.38 -18.10
N GLY A 228 13.84 12.52 -16.95
CA GLY A 228 12.53 11.90 -16.70
C GLY A 228 12.28 11.42 -15.26
N GLY A 229 13.22 11.64 -14.36
CA GLY A 229 13.11 11.32 -12.94
C GLY A 229 13.21 9.84 -12.59
N HIS A 230 12.85 9.50 -11.36
CA HIS A 230 12.91 8.12 -10.87
C HIS A 230 11.76 7.79 -9.92
N VAL A 231 11.37 6.51 -9.88
CA VAL A 231 10.33 5.99 -8.99
C VAL A 231 10.93 4.97 -8.03
N ARG A 232 10.73 5.21 -6.73
CA ARG A 232 11.18 4.35 -5.63
C ARG A 232 9.96 3.92 -4.81
N VAL A 233 9.78 2.63 -4.56
CA VAL A 233 8.69 2.11 -3.72
C VAL A 233 9.21 1.85 -2.33
N VAL A 234 8.67 2.53 -1.32
CA VAL A 234 9.10 2.40 0.07
C VAL A 234 8.68 1.04 0.58
N VAL A 235 9.66 0.24 1.01
CA VAL A 235 9.48 -1.08 1.60
C VAL A 235 9.58 -1.00 3.12
N GLU A 236 10.45 -0.11 3.62
CA GLU A 236 10.69 0.12 5.04
C GLU A 236 11.21 1.55 5.22
N ASN A 237 10.85 2.22 6.30
CA ASN A 237 11.36 3.56 6.61
C ASN A 237 11.83 3.64 8.06
N LYS A 238 13.11 3.94 8.25
CA LYS A 238 13.75 4.05 9.56
C LYS A 238 14.47 5.38 9.75
N ILE A 239 14.13 6.40 8.95
CA ILE A 239 14.70 7.75 9.06
C ILE A 239 14.42 8.35 10.45
N GLY A 240 13.22 8.14 11.00
CA GLY A 240 12.81 8.63 12.32
C GLY A 240 13.35 7.82 13.50
N GLU A 241 13.88 6.62 13.26
CA GLU A 241 14.29 5.66 14.30
C GLU A 241 15.81 5.73 14.61
N GLY A 242 16.52 6.67 14.00
CA GLY A 242 17.95 6.88 14.22
C GLY A 242 18.86 6.06 13.29
N GLU A 243 18.34 5.08 12.55
CA GLU A 243 19.11 4.36 11.52
C GLU A 243 19.39 5.23 10.28
N GLY A 244 18.53 6.22 10.01
CA GLY A 244 18.79 7.22 8.98
C GLY A 244 18.64 6.71 7.54
N THR A 245 17.92 5.61 7.34
CA THR A 245 17.70 4.99 6.02
C THR A 245 16.23 4.77 5.67
N VAL A 246 15.92 4.76 4.38
CA VAL A 246 14.67 4.28 3.80
C VAL A 246 14.95 3.18 2.77
N ALA A 247 14.41 1.99 2.98
CA ALA A 247 14.57 0.87 2.06
C ALA A 247 13.56 1.02 0.91
N CYS A 248 14.06 1.10 -0.32
CA CYS A 248 13.25 1.31 -1.52
C CYS A 248 13.46 0.19 -2.55
N ALA A 249 12.38 -0.48 -2.95
CA ALA A 249 12.38 -1.30 -4.15
C ALA A 249 12.31 -0.39 -5.39
N GLN A 250 13.22 -0.58 -6.33
CA GLN A 250 13.34 0.30 -7.49
C GLN A 250 14.06 -0.39 -8.64
N ALA A 251 13.76 0.03 -9.87
CA ALA A 251 14.57 -0.33 -11.03
C ALA A 251 15.97 0.28 -10.90
N SER A 252 16.99 -0.41 -11.41
CA SER A 252 18.36 0.09 -11.49
C SER A 252 18.99 -0.29 -12.83
N TYR A 253 20.26 0.04 -13.02
CA TYR A 253 20.93 -0.17 -14.30
C TYR A 253 20.95 -1.66 -14.70
N THR A 254 21.30 -2.55 -13.76
CA THR A 254 21.41 -3.99 -14.02
C THR A 254 20.12 -4.77 -13.79
N SER A 255 19.35 -4.40 -12.78
CA SER A 255 18.10 -5.08 -12.39
C SER A 255 17.30 -4.18 -11.44
N ALA A 256 16.04 -4.54 -11.14
CA ALA A 256 15.37 -4.01 -9.96
C ALA A 256 15.89 -4.67 -8.69
N LEU A 257 16.05 -3.88 -7.62
CA LEU A 257 16.47 -4.36 -6.31
C LEU A 257 15.89 -3.48 -5.19
N VAL A 258 15.96 -3.98 -3.96
CA VAL A 258 15.75 -3.18 -2.75
C VAL A 258 17.08 -2.52 -2.37
N LYS A 259 17.09 -1.19 -2.25
CA LYS A 259 18.25 -0.41 -1.80
C LYS A 259 17.93 0.35 -0.52
N ASN A 260 18.91 0.43 0.38
CA ASN A 260 18.84 1.34 1.51
C ASN A 260 19.35 2.71 1.07
N GLU A 261 18.44 3.66 0.97
CA GLU A 261 18.75 5.05 0.63
C GLU A 261 18.90 5.87 1.91
N THR A 262 19.80 6.85 1.90
CA THR A 262 19.98 7.82 2.98
C THR A 262 19.44 9.18 2.55
N VAL A 263 19.45 10.16 3.46
CA VAL A 263 19.20 11.58 3.11
C VAL A 263 20.09 12.02 1.93
N ASP A 264 21.32 11.53 1.87
CA ASP A 264 22.32 11.96 0.88
C ASP A 264 22.01 11.45 -0.51
N SER A 265 21.32 10.31 -0.62
CA SER A 265 20.80 9.79 -1.88
C SER A 265 19.85 10.75 -2.62
N PHE A 266 19.28 11.74 -1.92
CA PHE A 266 18.32 12.70 -2.48
C PHE A 266 18.87 14.11 -2.64
N THR A 267 20.13 14.37 -2.25
CA THR A 267 20.70 15.73 -2.26
C THR A 267 21.02 16.27 -3.66
N GLY A 268 21.11 15.39 -4.65
CA GLY A 268 21.32 15.73 -6.08
C GLY A 268 20.04 15.77 -6.92
N GLU A 269 18.88 15.59 -6.29
CA GLU A 269 17.57 15.67 -6.97
C GLU A 269 17.14 17.14 -7.07
N GLU A 270 16.34 17.48 -8.08
CA GLU A 270 15.74 18.82 -8.20
C GLU A 270 14.49 18.92 -7.33
N LYS A 271 13.62 17.91 -7.41
CA LYS A 271 12.36 17.82 -6.67
C LYS A 271 12.12 16.42 -6.16
N VAL A 272 11.44 16.33 -5.02
CA VAL A 272 11.04 15.06 -4.41
C VAL A 272 9.56 15.14 -4.07
N TRP A 273 8.80 14.10 -4.42
CA TRP A 273 7.40 13.92 -4.05
C TRP A 273 7.22 12.56 -3.35
N ILE A 274 6.42 12.54 -2.28
CA ILE A 274 5.95 11.30 -1.65
C ILE A 274 4.48 11.13 -2.02
N LEU A 275 4.18 10.07 -2.77
CA LEU A 275 2.86 9.76 -3.31
C LEU A 275 2.32 8.49 -2.66
N ARG A 276 1.13 8.56 -2.07
CA ARG A 276 0.44 7.38 -1.50
C ARG A 276 -0.70 6.94 -2.40
N PRO A 277 -0.68 5.73 -2.97
CA PRO A 277 -1.78 5.23 -3.79
C PRO A 277 -3.11 5.23 -3.03
N ASN A 278 -4.19 5.71 -3.67
CA ASN A 278 -5.50 5.86 -3.02
C ASN A 278 -6.68 5.32 -3.86
N VAL A 279 -6.42 4.81 -5.07
CA VAL A 279 -7.44 4.23 -5.95
C VAL A 279 -7.20 2.74 -6.15
N ALA A 280 -8.04 1.92 -5.53
CA ALA A 280 -8.13 0.51 -5.84
C ALA A 280 -8.56 0.32 -7.30
N ARG A 281 -7.91 -0.62 -7.96
CA ARG A 281 -8.24 -1.05 -9.32
C ARG A 281 -9.57 -1.77 -9.29
N LYS A 282 -10.52 -1.29 -10.09
CA LYS A 282 -11.76 -2.03 -10.32
C LYS A 282 -11.43 -3.31 -11.08
N PRO A 283 -12.04 -4.47 -10.79
CA PRO A 283 -11.87 -5.68 -11.58
C PRO A 283 -12.17 -5.44 -13.07
#